data_AF-A0A6L6H339-F1
#
_entry.id   AF-A0A6L6H339-F1
#
_cell.length_a   1.000
_cell.length_b   1.000
_cell.length_c   1.000
_cell.angle_alpha   90.00
_cell.angle_beta   90.00
_cell.angle_gamma   90.00
#
_symmetry.space_group_name_H-M   'P 1'
#
loop_
_entity.id
_entity.type
_entity.pdbx_description
1 polymer ?
#
loop_
_entity_poly.entity_id
_entity_poly.type
_entity_poly.pdbx_seq_one_letter_code
_entity_poly.pdbx_strand_id
1 'polypeptide(L)'
;MKVRNVEGRMAMNIEERLKRAFGLFDRGKFDEAEAIYEECLGSLTEKISPYYVEALHGLGYVRSAKGRYAEARDCYRELLEMAKEQDDWQKEAVVLHQCGMVERMTGCLPEAKDFFEKEYVIWKHEASDFHVGFSANFYEQGIVALKEGNEREAGNFLQQALEFAERSGDLVALGCAHRGLGQLMASLDKKEEADMQFHSAVRAFEEAGDVQAVKDVNRLHRGLD
;
A
#
# COMPACT_ATOMS: atom_id res chain seq x y z
N MET A 1 -15.75 19.43 35.90
CA MET A 1 -14.58 20.03 35.19
C MET A 1 -13.28 19.20 35.23
N LYS A 2 -13.17 18.06 35.94
CA LYS A 2 -11.94 17.24 35.98
C LYS A 2 -11.83 16.13 34.90
N VAL A 3 -12.95 15.62 34.36
CA VAL A 3 -12.96 14.47 33.43
C VAL A 3 -12.36 14.80 32.06
N ARG A 4 -12.75 15.94 31.45
CA ARG A 4 -12.18 16.42 30.18
C ARG A 4 -10.66 16.61 30.19
N ASN A 5 -10.06 16.85 31.35
CA ASN A 5 -8.62 17.12 31.49
C ASN A 5 -7.79 15.82 31.57
N VAL A 6 -8.43 14.69 31.93
CA VAL A 6 -7.80 13.36 31.92
C VAL A 6 -7.93 12.71 30.55
N GLU A 7 -9.11 12.81 29.92
CA GLU A 7 -9.33 12.37 28.53
C GLU A 7 -8.39 13.09 27.56
N GLY A 8 -8.23 14.41 27.69
CA GLY A 8 -7.29 15.18 26.87
C GLY A 8 -5.80 14.80 27.07
N ARG A 9 -5.41 14.38 28.29
CA ARG A 9 -4.04 13.89 28.57
C ARG A 9 -3.82 12.46 28.06
N MET A 10 -4.85 11.61 28.13
CA MET A 10 -4.78 10.26 27.56
C MET A 10 -4.75 10.30 26.04
N ALA A 11 -5.56 11.14 25.40
CA ALA A 11 -5.54 11.33 23.95
C ALA A 11 -4.19 11.82 23.44
N MET A 12 -3.59 12.82 24.12
CA MET A 12 -2.25 13.33 23.80
C MET A 12 -1.16 12.24 23.93
N ASN A 13 -1.31 11.33 24.89
CA ASN A 13 -0.40 10.19 25.09
C ASN A 13 -0.58 9.09 24.02
N ILE A 14 -1.80 8.86 23.54
CA ILE A 14 -2.06 7.88 22.46
C ILE A 14 -1.50 8.38 21.13
N GLU A 15 -1.73 9.64 20.78
CA GLU A 15 -1.22 10.22 19.54
C GLU A 15 0.33 10.14 19.46
N GLU A 16 1.03 10.49 20.55
CA GLU A 16 2.49 10.37 20.62
C GLU A 16 2.97 8.91 20.47
N ARG A 17 2.23 7.96 21.05
CA ARG A 17 2.52 6.53 20.90
C ARG A 17 2.32 6.05 19.47
N LEU A 18 1.23 6.44 18.81
CA LEU A 18 0.97 6.07 17.42
C LEU A 18 2.04 6.63 16.48
N LYS A 19 2.43 7.91 16.65
CA LYS A 19 3.56 8.51 15.93
C LYS A 19 4.86 7.75 16.16
N ARG A 20 5.13 7.35 17.39
CA ARG A 20 6.31 6.53 17.72
C ARG A 20 6.24 5.15 17.07
N ALA A 21 5.09 4.49 17.10
CA ALA A 21 4.88 3.18 16.49
C ALA A 21 5.11 3.24 14.97
N PHE A 22 4.57 4.25 14.31
CA PHE A 22 4.79 4.49 12.88
C PHE A 22 6.28 4.68 12.57
N GLY A 23 6.98 5.55 13.32
CA GLY A 23 8.42 5.73 13.12
C GLY A 23 9.27 4.50 13.47
N LEU A 24 8.76 3.55 14.27
CA LEU A 24 9.41 2.26 14.49
C LEU A 24 9.18 1.32 13.31
N PHE A 25 7.95 1.28 12.78
CA PHE A 25 7.60 0.53 11.58
C PHE A 25 8.47 0.96 10.38
N ASP A 26 8.61 2.26 10.12
CA ASP A 26 9.43 2.78 9.02
C ASP A 26 10.92 2.36 9.12
N ARG A 27 11.40 2.14 10.35
CA ARG A 27 12.77 1.66 10.61
C ARG A 27 12.89 0.14 10.62
N GLY A 28 11.83 -0.59 10.25
CA GLY A 28 11.78 -2.05 10.25
C GLY A 28 11.70 -2.68 11.64
N LYS A 29 11.47 -1.89 12.70
CA LYS A 29 11.36 -2.36 14.09
C LYS A 29 9.95 -2.85 14.37
N PHE A 30 9.54 -3.90 13.66
CA PHE A 30 8.16 -4.36 13.62
C PHE A 30 7.64 -4.85 14.97
N ASP A 31 8.44 -5.58 15.76
CA ASP A 31 8.03 -6.06 17.09
C ASP A 31 7.77 -4.91 18.08
N GLU A 32 8.55 -3.84 18.01
CA GLU A 32 8.36 -2.67 18.88
C GLU A 32 7.14 -1.85 18.45
N ALA A 33 6.93 -1.66 17.14
CA ALA A 33 5.76 -0.97 16.60
C ALA A 33 4.46 -1.70 16.95
N GLU A 34 4.46 -3.01 16.75
CA GLU A 34 3.39 -3.94 17.09
C GLU A 34 2.92 -3.81 18.54
N ALA A 35 3.85 -3.92 19.49
CA ALA A 35 3.52 -3.83 20.90
C ALA A 35 2.82 -2.52 21.24
N ILE A 36 3.27 -1.40 20.64
CA ILE A 36 2.65 -0.09 20.87
C ILE A 36 1.25 -0.03 20.25
N TYR A 37 1.04 -0.55 19.04
CA TYR A 37 -0.29 -0.58 18.43
C TYR A 37 -1.27 -1.43 19.25
N GLU A 38 -0.86 -2.61 19.72
CA GLU A 38 -1.67 -3.46 20.59
C GLU A 38 -1.99 -2.79 21.94
N GLU A 39 -1.01 -2.12 22.57
CA GLU A 39 -1.22 -1.34 23.79
C GLU A 39 -2.23 -0.19 23.57
N CYS A 40 -2.11 0.53 22.45
CA CYS A 40 -3.06 1.58 22.09
C CYS A 40 -4.47 1.01 21.92
N LEU A 41 -4.64 -0.05 21.14
CA LEU A 41 -5.93 -0.71 20.92
C LEU A 41 -6.54 -1.22 22.24
N GLY A 42 -5.74 -1.84 23.11
CA GLY A 42 -6.21 -2.32 24.42
C GLY A 42 -6.59 -1.22 25.41
N SER A 43 -6.08 0.00 25.21
CA SER A 43 -6.41 1.17 26.03
C SER A 43 -7.63 1.96 25.54
N LEU A 44 -8.05 1.75 24.29
CA LEU A 44 -9.17 2.43 23.65
C LEU A 44 -10.47 1.66 23.92
N THR A 45 -11.46 2.36 24.50
CA THR A 45 -12.78 1.77 24.78
C THR A 45 -13.75 1.89 23.60
N GLU A 46 -13.48 2.80 22.67
CA GLU A 46 -14.33 3.08 21.51
C GLU A 46 -13.66 2.62 20.21
N LYS A 47 -14.23 1.59 19.60
CA LYS A 47 -13.75 1.03 18.34
C LYS A 47 -13.81 2.00 17.15
N ILE A 48 -14.63 3.04 17.21
CA ILE A 48 -14.84 3.97 16.08
C ILE A 48 -14.01 5.26 16.23
N SER A 49 -13.19 5.38 17.28
CA SER A 49 -12.33 6.56 17.43
C SER A 49 -11.27 6.61 16.32
N PRO A 50 -10.84 7.82 15.87
CA PRO A 50 -9.77 7.95 14.88
C PRO A 50 -8.47 7.26 15.30
N TYR A 51 -8.17 7.25 16.61
CA TYR A 51 -7.01 6.57 17.17
C TYR A 51 -7.11 5.04 17.05
N TYR A 52 -8.32 4.48 17.18
CA TYR A 52 -8.52 3.04 17.00
C TYR A 52 -8.29 2.64 15.54
N VAL A 53 -8.87 3.41 14.61
CA VAL A 53 -8.67 3.22 13.17
C VAL A 53 -7.19 3.28 12.81
N GLU A 54 -6.47 4.30 13.28
CA GLU A 54 -5.04 4.47 13.01
C GLU A 54 -4.20 3.34 13.61
N ALA A 55 -4.49 2.94 14.85
CA ALA A 55 -3.78 1.85 15.51
C ALA A 55 -4.01 0.50 14.81
N LEU A 56 -5.25 0.21 14.43
CA LEU A 56 -5.63 -1.03 13.76
C LEU A 56 -5.02 -1.09 12.35
N HIS A 57 -4.98 0.04 11.64
CA HIS A 57 -4.34 0.13 10.34
C HIS A 57 -2.82 -0.09 10.43
N GLY A 58 -2.17 0.53 11.42
CA GLY A 58 -0.76 0.31 11.73
C GLY A 58 -0.46 -1.15 12.08
N LEU A 59 -1.32 -1.79 12.87
CA LEU A 59 -1.20 -3.22 13.18
C LEU A 59 -1.33 -4.09 11.92
N GLY A 60 -2.29 -3.79 11.04
CA GLY A 60 -2.45 -4.45 9.75
C GLY A 60 -1.18 -4.38 8.89
N TYR A 61 -0.54 -3.20 8.81
CA TYR A 61 0.73 -3.04 8.11
C TYR A 61 1.85 -3.89 8.71
N VAL A 62 2.00 -3.84 10.03
CA VAL A 62 3.05 -4.61 10.74
C VAL A 62 2.84 -6.13 10.56
N ARG A 63 1.59 -6.61 10.68
CA ARG A 63 1.25 -8.03 10.49
C ARG A 63 1.53 -8.47 9.06
N SER A 64 1.18 -7.64 8.07
CA SER A 64 1.49 -7.87 6.65
C SER A 64 2.99 -7.94 6.39
N ALA A 65 3.78 -6.98 6.90
CA ALA A 65 5.23 -6.95 6.75
C ALA A 65 5.93 -8.15 7.39
N LYS A 66 5.35 -8.70 8.47
CA LYS A 66 5.82 -9.92 9.13
C LYS A 66 5.29 -11.22 8.49
N GLY A 67 4.55 -11.15 7.39
CA GLY A 67 3.98 -12.32 6.69
C GLY A 67 2.82 -12.99 7.43
N ARG A 68 2.27 -12.35 8.48
CA ARG A 68 1.10 -12.84 9.24
C ARG A 68 -0.19 -12.38 8.57
N TYR A 69 -0.41 -12.90 7.36
CA TYR A 69 -1.49 -12.42 6.49
C TYR A 69 -2.90 -12.72 7.00
N ALA A 70 -3.10 -13.82 7.75
CA ALA A 70 -4.40 -14.10 8.37
C ALA A 70 -4.79 -13.01 9.38
N GLU A 71 -3.85 -12.60 10.24
CA GLU A 71 -4.08 -11.55 11.24
C GLU A 71 -4.21 -10.17 10.59
N ALA A 72 -3.49 -9.92 9.48
CA ALA A 72 -3.66 -8.70 8.69
C ALA A 72 -5.06 -8.62 8.07
N ARG A 73 -5.59 -9.73 7.52
CA ARG A 73 -6.96 -9.79 7.00
C ARG A 73 -8.00 -9.46 8.07
N ASP A 74 -7.80 -9.93 9.30
CA ASP A 74 -8.69 -9.59 10.41
C ASP A 74 -8.72 -8.08 10.68
N CYS A 75 -7.55 -7.43 10.70
CA CYS A 75 -7.44 -5.98 10.87
C CYS A 75 -8.16 -5.23 9.73
N TYR A 76 -7.89 -5.58 8.47
CA TYR A 76 -8.46 -4.88 7.32
C TYR A 76 -9.95 -5.16 7.14
N ARG A 77 -10.44 -6.34 7.51
CA ARG A 77 -11.89 -6.64 7.52
C ARG A 77 -12.63 -5.74 8.50
N GLU A 78 -12.13 -5.60 9.73
CA GLU A 78 -12.75 -4.71 10.72
C GLU A 78 -12.70 -3.24 10.24
N LEU A 79 -11.58 -2.78 9.67
CA LEU A 79 -11.49 -1.44 9.09
C LEU A 79 -12.46 -1.22 7.93
N LEU A 80 -12.67 -2.23 7.08
CA LEU A 80 -13.57 -2.14 5.94
C LEU A 80 -15.03 -2.05 6.38
N GLU A 81 -15.41 -2.84 7.39
CA GLU A 81 -16.74 -2.76 8.02
C GLU A 81 -16.97 -1.37 8.61
N MET A 82 -16.00 -0.85 9.37
CA MET A 82 -16.09 0.47 9.96
C MET A 82 -16.18 1.61 8.94
N ALA A 83 -15.45 1.52 7.82
CA ALA A 83 -15.51 2.52 6.75
C ALA A 83 -16.89 2.56 6.10
N LYS A 84 -17.48 1.38 5.84
CA LYS A 84 -18.83 1.25 5.29
C LYS A 84 -19.90 1.74 6.25
N GLU A 85 -19.81 1.44 7.54
CA GLU A 85 -20.75 1.94 8.55
C GLU A 85 -20.75 3.47 8.69
N GLN A 86 -19.63 4.12 8.34
CA GLN A 86 -19.46 5.56 8.38
C GLN A 86 -19.71 6.25 7.04
N ASP A 87 -20.02 5.50 5.98
CA ASP A 87 -20.07 5.99 4.60
C ASP A 87 -18.78 6.76 4.20
N ASP A 88 -17.63 6.34 4.73
CA ASP A 88 -16.32 6.97 4.49
C ASP A 88 -15.61 6.29 3.33
N TRP A 89 -15.92 6.75 2.12
CA TRP A 89 -15.39 6.18 0.88
C TRP A 89 -13.87 6.31 0.78
N GLN A 90 -13.25 7.34 1.38
CA GLN A 90 -11.80 7.50 1.38
C GLN A 90 -11.14 6.35 2.15
N LYS A 91 -11.61 6.07 3.36
CA LYS A 91 -11.11 4.95 4.16
C LYS A 91 -11.43 3.62 3.51
N GLU A 92 -12.62 3.47 2.92
CA GLU A 92 -12.99 2.25 2.21
C GLU A 92 -12.00 1.95 1.07
N ALA A 93 -11.70 2.93 0.20
CA ALA A 93 -10.74 2.75 -0.88
C ALA A 93 -9.34 2.36 -0.39
N VAL A 94 -8.83 3.05 0.64
CA VAL A 94 -7.51 2.74 1.22
C VAL A 94 -7.47 1.32 1.78
N VAL A 95 -8.51 0.88 2.48
CA VAL A 95 -8.56 -0.47 3.07
C VAL A 95 -8.70 -1.54 1.98
N LEU A 96 -9.50 -1.28 0.94
CA LEU A 96 -9.60 -2.18 -0.22
C LEU A 96 -8.24 -2.38 -0.89
N HIS A 97 -7.44 -1.31 -1.02
CA HIS A 97 -6.05 -1.42 -1.50
C HIS A 97 -5.24 -2.41 -0.68
N GLN A 98 -5.28 -2.27 0.66
CA GLN A 98 -4.51 -3.10 1.57
C GLN A 98 -4.97 -4.56 1.53
N CYS A 99 -6.28 -4.80 1.47
CA CYS A 99 -6.82 -6.14 1.23
C CYS A 99 -6.27 -6.73 -0.07
N GLY A 100 -6.33 -5.99 -1.18
CA GLY A 100 -5.80 -6.43 -2.47
C GLY A 100 -4.32 -6.77 -2.42
N MET A 101 -3.51 -5.94 -1.75
CA MET A 101 -2.08 -6.21 -1.54
C MET A 101 -1.84 -7.49 -0.73
N VAL A 102 -2.59 -7.73 0.35
CA VAL A 102 -2.48 -8.95 1.15
C VAL A 102 -2.81 -10.18 0.30
N GLU A 103 -3.92 -10.17 -0.44
CA GLU A 103 -4.30 -11.30 -1.28
C GLU A 103 -3.29 -11.56 -2.40
N ARG A 104 -2.74 -10.50 -3.01
CA ARG A 104 -1.65 -10.62 -3.99
C ARG A 104 -0.41 -11.26 -3.40
N MET A 105 -0.03 -10.88 -2.17
CA MET A 105 1.13 -11.45 -1.48
C MET A 105 0.94 -12.92 -1.11
N THR A 106 -0.30 -13.35 -0.81
CA THR A 106 -0.60 -14.76 -0.55
C THR A 106 -0.88 -15.60 -1.79
N GLY A 107 -0.90 -14.99 -2.98
CA GLY A 107 -1.18 -15.67 -4.24
C GLY A 107 -2.67 -15.91 -4.50
N CYS A 108 -3.57 -15.29 -3.73
CA CYS A 108 -5.01 -15.27 -3.95
C CYS A 108 -5.34 -14.20 -5.02
N LEU A 109 -4.87 -14.45 -6.24
CA LEU A 109 -4.90 -13.47 -7.34
C LEU A 109 -6.32 -13.04 -7.74
N PRO A 110 -7.33 -13.94 -7.82
CA PRO A 110 -8.71 -13.53 -8.11
C PRO A 110 -9.28 -12.56 -7.07
N GLU A 111 -9.05 -12.82 -5.78
CA GLU A 111 -9.49 -11.96 -4.69
C GLU A 111 -8.76 -10.61 -4.70
N ALA A 112 -7.46 -10.62 -5.00
CA ALA A 112 -6.68 -9.38 -5.17
C ALA A 112 -7.28 -8.49 -6.27
N LYS A 113 -7.61 -9.08 -7.42
CA LYS A 113 -8.22 -8.38 -8.56
C LYS A 113 -9.56 -7.77 -8.19
N ASP A 114 -10.44 -8.52 -7.52
CA ASP A 114 -11.74 -8.03 -7.04
C ASP A 114 -11.59 -6.83 -6.08
N PHE A 115 -10.62 -6.86 -5.16
CA PHE A 115 -10.35 -5.72 -4.29
C PHE A 115 -9.88 -4.47 -5.05
N PHE A 116 -8.94 -4.63 -6.00
CA PHE A 116 -8.45 -3.51 -6.81
C PHE A 116 -9.53 -2.96 -7.77
N GLU A 117 -10.40 -3.81 -8.30
CA GLU A 117 -11.53 -3.37 -9.13
C GLU A 117 -12.55 -2.55 -8.32
N LYS A 118 -12.85 -2.98 -7.08
CA LYS A 118 -13.72 -2.22 -6.16
C LYS A 118 -13.13 -0.85 -5.81
N GLU A 119 -11.84 -0.81 -5.47
CA GLU A 119 -11.11 0.44 -5.21
C GLU A 119 -11.17 1.38 -6.42
N TYR A 120 -10.90 0.86 -7.62
CA TYR A 120 -10.96 1.63 -8.87
C TYR A 120 -12.35 2.25 -9.10
N VAL A 121 -13.42 1.49 -8.87
CA VAL A 121 -14.79 1.99 -9.02
C VAL A 121 -15.07 3.15 -8.08
N ILE A 122 -14.60 3.08 -6.82
CA ILE A 122 -14.75 4.17 -5.85
C ILE A 122 -14.04 5.42 -6.35
N TRP A 123 -12.76 5.34 -6.70
CA TRP A 123 -12.04 6.53 -7.18
C TRP A 123 -12.62 7.10 -8.45
N LYS A 124 -13.07 6.25 -9.39
CA LYS A 124 -13.70 6.72 -10.62
C LYS A 124 -14.95 7.55 -10.35
N HIS A 125 -15.71 7.21 -9.32
CA HIS A 125 -16.93 7.92 -8.94
C HIS A 125 -16.64 9.15 -8.06
N GLU A 126 -15.81 8.99 -7.03
CA GLU A 126 -15.63 9.97 -5.96
C GLU A 126 -14.41 10.90 -6.15
N ALA A 127 -13.38 10.46 -6.89
CA ALA A 127 -12.08 11.12 -6.96
C ALA A 127 -11.39 10.94 -8.34
N SER A 128 -12.10 11.27 -9.41
CA SER A 128 -11.64 11.00 -10.80
C SER A 128 -10.33 11.71 -11.20
N ASP A 129 -9.90 12.71 -10.45
CA ASP A 129 -8.65 13.45 -10.60
C ASP A 129 -7.51 12.93 -9.71
N PHE A 130 -7.74 11.89 -8.91
CA PHE A 130 -6.73 11.29 -8.03
C PHE A 130 -5.72 10.40 -8.79
N HIS A 131 -4.87 11.04 -9.60
CA HIS A 131 -3.95 10.37 -10.52
C HIS A 131 -2.95 9.44 -9.83
N VAL A 132 -2.44 9.81 -8.65
CA VAL A 132 -1.51 8.95 -7.88
C VAL A 132 -2.19 7.64 -7.49
N GLY A 133 -3.44 7.69 -7.02
CA GLY A 133 -4.22 6.50 -6.70
C GLY A 133 -4.37 5.59 -7.91
N PHE A 134 -4.90 6.12 -9.03
CA PHE A 134 -5.05 5.34 -10.26
C PHE A 134 -3.75 4.69 -10.71
N SER A 135 -2.63 5.40 -10.62
CA SER A 135 -1.31 4.83 -10.93
C SER A 135 -0.98 3.63 -10.06
N ALA A 136 -1.13 3.75 -8.73
CA ALA A 136 -0.86 2.68 -7.79
C ALA A 136 -1.76 1.45 -8.01
N ASN A 137 -3.05 1.65 -8.22
CA ASN A 137 -3.99 0.56 -8.46
C ASN A 137 -3.73 -0.15 -9.80
N PHE A 138 -3.48 0.60 -10.88
CA PHE A 138 -3.12 -0.01 -12.16
C PHE A 138 -1.78 -0.73 -12.10
N TYR A 139 -0.82 -0.20 -11.34
CA TYR A 139 0.42 -0.92 -11.06
C TYR A 139 0.13 -2.27 -10.41
N GLU A 140 -0.68 -2.29 -9.36
CA GLU A 140 -1.01 -3.52 -8.64
C GLU A 140 -1.76 -4.54 -9.52
N GLN A 141 -2.75 -4.10 -10.29
CA GLN A 141 -3.44 -4.97 -11.27
C GLN A 141 -2.46 -5.52 -12.33
N GLY A 142 -1.50 -4.72 -12.78
CA GLY A 142 -0.44 -5.16 -13.68
C GLY A 142 0.45 -6.25 -13.08
N ILE A 143 0.84 -6.10 -11.80
CA ILE A 143 1.62 -7.12 -11.09
C ILE A 143 0.79 -8.40 -10.86
N VAL A 144 -0.50 -8.29 -10.55
CA VAL A 144 -1.39 -9.45 -10.46
C VAL A 144 -1.42 -10.20 -11.80
N ALA A 145 -1.65 -9.50 -12.91
CA ALA A 145 -1.68 -10.09 -14.25
C ALA A 145 -0.34 -10.76 -14.63
N LEU A 146 0.81 -10.17 -14.25
CA LEU A 146 2.12 -10.81 -14.43
C LEU A 146 2.23 -12.13 -13.66
N LYS A 147 1.75 -12.17 -12.42
CA LYS A 147 1.75 -13.41 -11.60
C LYS A 147 0.83 -14.49 -12.18
N GLU A 148 -0.22 -14.10 -12.89
CA GLU A 148 -1.09 -15.02 -13.64
C GLU A 148 -0.48 -15.48 -14.98
N GLY A 149 0.64 -14.88 -15.40
CA GLY A 149 1.25 -15.12 -16.71
C GLY A 149 0.51 -14.44 -17.87
N ASN A 150 -0.39 -13.50 -17.58
CA ASN A 150 -1.12 -12.74 -18.59
C ASN A 150 -0.35 -11.46 -18.96
N GLU A 151 0.74 -11.62 -19.71
CA GLU A 151 1.67 -10.54 -20.08
C GLU A 151 1.00 -9.43 -20.88
N ARG A 152 0.00 -9.76 -21.71
CA ARG A 152 -0.76 -8.78 -22.49
C ARG A 152 -1.58 -7.85 -21.58
N GLU A 153 -2.32 -8.42 -20.64
CA GLU A 153 -3.12 -7.64 -19.69
C GLU A 153 -2.22 -6.85 -18.75
N ALA A 154 -1.12 -7.46 -18.27
CA ALA A 154 -0.10 -6.77 -17.49
C ALA A 154 0.43 -5.53 -18.21
N GLY A 155 0.79 -5.65 -19.50
CA GLY A 155 1.25 -4.51 -20.30
C GLY A 155 0.24 -3.37 -20.39
N ASN A 156 -1.05 -3.69 -20.58
CA ASN A 156 -2.10 -2.68 -20.62
C ASN A 156 -2.26 -1.94 -19.28
N PHE A 157 -2.21 -2.67 -18.16
CA PHE A 157 -2.33 -2.07 -16.83
C PHE A 157 -1.08 -1.25 -16.46
N LEU A 158 0.11 -1.78 -16.69
CA LEU A 158 1.36 -1.08 -16.40
C LEU A 158 1.54 0.17 -17.26
N GLN A 159 1.07 0.16 -18.51
CA GLN A 159 1.08 1.36 -19.35
C GLN A 159 0.11 2.43 -18.83
N GLN A 160 -1.07 2.04 -18.35
CA GLN A 160 -2.00 2.97 -17.70
C GLN A 160 -1.42 3.51 -16.38
N ALA A 161 -0.74 2.65 -15.60
CA ALA A 161 -0.05 3.07 -14.38
C ALA A 161 0.98 4.16 -14.67
N LEU A 162 1.75 4.00 -15.76
CA LEU A 162 2.73 4.99 -16.21
C LEU A 162 2.06 6.31 -16.64
N GLU A 163 0.99 6.25 -17.44
CA GLU A 163 0.26 7.44 -17.88
C GLU A 163 -0.27 8.26 -16.69
N PHE A 164 -0.87 7.60 -15.70
CA PHE A 164 -1.35 8.27 -14.49
C PHE A 164 -0.21 8.80 -13.62
N ALA A 165 0.92 8.08 -13.53
CA ALA A 165 2.10 8.57 -12.82
C ALA A 165 2.62 9.87 -13.45
N GLU A 166 2.77 9.90 -14.78
CA GLU A 166 3.22 11.09 -15.52
C GLU A 166 2.27 12.28 -15.30
N ARG A 167 0.95 12.03 -15.35
CA ARG A 167 -0.07 13.08 -15.09
C ARG A 167 -0.04 13.60 -13.65
N SER A 168 0.31 12.75 -12.69
CA SER A 168 0.39 13.15 -11.29
C SER A 168 1.63 13.99 -10.96
N GLY A 169 2.71 13.82 -11.73
CA GLY A 169 4.03 14.38 -11.41
C GLY A 169 4.70 13.73 -10.19
N ASP A 170 4.12 12.65 -9.64
CA ASP A 170 4.67 11.95 -8.49
C ASP A 170 5.80 11.00 -8.92
N LEU A 171 7.01 11.26 -8.42
CA LEU A 171 8.21 10.52 -8.80
C LEU A 171 8.22 9.08 -8.26
N VAL A 172 7.55 8.83 -7.12
CA VAL A 172 7.45 7.48 -6.56
C VAL A 172 6.53 6.62 -7.42
N ALA A 173 5.37 7.16 -7.82
CA ALA A 173 4.45 6.50 -8.75
C ALA A 173 5.12 6.23 -10.09
N LEU A 174 5.89 7.19 -10.61
CA LEU A 174 6.65 7.04 -11.85
C LEU A 174 7.69 5.91 -11.76
N GLY A 175 8.43 5.86 -10.65
CA GLY A 175 9.38 4.79 -10.36
C GLY A 175 8.71 3.43 -10.28
N CYS A 176 7.56 3.33 -9.60
CA CYS A 176 6.78 2.09 -9.49
C CYS A 176 6.29 1.60 -10.85
N ALA A 177 5.74 2.47 -11.68
CA ALA A 177 5.26 2.12 -13.02
C ALA A 177 6.38 1.59 -13.91
N HIS A 178 7.52 2.30 -13.97
CA HIS A 178 8.70 1.83 -14.71
C HIS A 178 9.26 0.51 -14.16
N ARG A 179 9.28 0.33 -12.83
CA ARG A 179 9.69 -0.95 -12.22
C ARG A 179 8.81 -2.09 -12.71
N GLY A 180 7.49 -1.90 -12.74
CA GLY A 180 6.55 -2.90 -13.24
C GLY A 180 6.76 -3.22 -14.73
N LEU A 181 6.94 -2.18 -15.57
CA LEU A 181 7.26 -2.37 -16.98
C LEU A 181 8.59 -3.12 -17.19
N GLY A 182 9.61 -2.86 -16.36
CA GLY A 182 10.86 -3.61 -16.39
C GLY A 182 10.66 -5.09 -16.06
N GLN A 183 9.82 -5.40 -15.07
CA GLN A 183 9.46 -6.78 -14.72
C GLN A 183 8.71 -7.49 -15.87
N LEU A 184 7.82 -6.79 -16.57
CA LEU A 184 7.12 -7.32 -17.76
C LEU A 184 8.10 -7.57 -18.91
N MET A 185 8.98 -6.62 -19.22
CA MET A 185 9.96 -6.83 -20.31
C MET A 185 10.92 -7.97 -20.00
N ALA A 186 11.30 -8.13 -18.73
CA ALA A 186 12.07 -9.27 -18.27
C ALA A 186 11.32 -10.60 -18.43
N SER A 187 10.00 -10.66 -18.12
CA SER A 187 9.21 -11.89 -18.34
C SER A 187 9.13 -12.29 -19.81
N LEU A 188 9.13 -11.30 -20.70
CA LEU A 188 9.14 -11.44 -22.15
C LEU A 188 10.53 -11.73 -22.75
N ASP A 189 11.56 -11.92 -21.92
CA ASP A 189 12.98 -12.10 -22.32
C ASP A 189 13.55 -10.93 -23.17
N LYS A 190 12.99 -9.73 -23.01
CA LYS A 190 13.43 -8.50 -23.67
C LYS A 190 14.39 -7.73 -22.78
N LYS A 191 15.61 -8.25 -22.62
CA LYS A 191 16.60 -7.75 -21.65
C LYS A 191 16.91 -6.26 -21.83
N GLU A 192 17.18 -5.80 -23.05
CA GLU A 192 17.51 -4.40 -23.29
C GLU A 192 16.35 -3.46 -22.95
N GLU A 193 15.10 -3.87 -23.24
CA GLU A 193 13.91 -3.11 -22.87
C GLU A 193 13.70 -3.09 -21.36
N ALA A 194 13.93 -4.22 -20.69
CA ALA A 194 13.87 -4.32 -19.23
C ALA A 194 14.88 -3.40 -18.55
N ASP A 195 16.13 -3.40 -19.02
CA ASP A 195 17.20 -2.56 -18.49
C ASP A 195 16.82 -1.08 -18.61
N MET A 196 16.32 -0.62 -19.75
CA MET A 196 15.87 0.77 -19.93
C MET A 196 14.79 1.16 -18.91
N GLN A 197 13.83 0.27 -18.66
CA GLN A 197 12.77 0.52 -17.68
C GLN A 197 13.31 0.54 -16.25
N PHE A 198 14.19 -0.38 -15.87
CA PHE A 198 14.80 -0.37 -14.54
C PHE A 198 15.66 0.86 -14.29
N HIS A 199 16.43 1.33 -15.28
CA HIS A 199 17.19 2.58 -15.15
C HIS A 199 16.25 3.78 -14.96
N SER A 200 15.13 3.81 -15.69
CA SER A 200 14.12 4.87 -15.54
C SER A 200 13.46 4.85 -14.16
N ALA A 201 13.18 3.65 -13.63
CA ALA A 201 12.68 3.46 -12.28
C ALA A 201 13.69 3.94 -11.21
N VAL A 202 14.96 3.54 -11.33
CA VAL A 202 16.03 3.97 -10.40
C VAL A 202 16.14 5.50 -10.39
N ARG A 203 16.19 6.14 -11.57
CA ARG A 203 16.28 7.60 -11.65
C ARG A 203 15.12 8.28 -10.93
N ALA A 204 13.89 7.83 -11.17
CA ALA A 204 12.71 8.41 -10.52
C ALA A 204 12.75 8.25 -8.99
N PHE A 205 13.15 7.07 -8.49
CA PHE A 205 13.29 6.85 -7.04
C PHE A 205 14.46 7.63 -6.42
N GLU A 206 15.58 7.82 -7.13
CA GLU A 206 16.68 8.66 -6.69
C GLU A 206 16.26 10.13 -6.56
N GLU A 207 15.55 10.66 -7.55
CA GLU A 207 15.00 12.02 -7.51
C GLU A 207 13.95 12.19 -6.41
N ALA A 208 13.19 11.12 -6.10
CA ALA A 208 12.27 11.08 -4.96
C ALA A 208 12.96 10.92 -3.59
N GLY A 209 14.25 10.57 -3.56
CA GLY A 209 14.99 10.26 -2.33
C GLY A 209 14.66 8.89 -1.71
N ASP A 210 14.00 8.00 -2.44
CA ASP A 210 13.63 6.65 -1.96
C ASP A 210 14.78 5.65 -2.18
N VAL A 211 15.73 5.68 -1.24
CA VAL A 211 16.91 4.81 -1.26
C VAL A 211 16.54 3.32 -1.18
N GLN A 212 15.41 2.97 -0.56
CA GLN A 212 15.02 1.56 -0.41
C GLN A 212 14.45 1.03 -1.72
N ALA A 213 13.58 1.79 -2.38
CA ALA A 213 13.07 1.42 -3.70
C ALA A 213 14.19 1.28 -4.75
N VAL A 214 15.21 2.14 -4.71
CA VAL A 214 16.40 2.00 -5.56
C VAL A 214 17.11 0.66 -5.34
N LYS A 215 17.28 0.23 -4.08
CA LYS A 215 17.90 -1.07 -3.78
C LYS A 215 17.04 -2.23 -4.28
N ASP A 216 15.73 -2.12 -4.13
CA ASP A 216 14.79 -3.16 -4.54
C ASP A 216 14.78 -3.33 -6.07
N VAL A 217 14.77 -2.22 -6.82
CA VAL A 217 14.89 -2.25 -8.29
C VAL A 217 16.23 -2.84 -8.71
N ASN A 218 17.33 -2.43 -8.09
CA ASN A 218 18.66 -2.98 -8.41
C ASN A 218 18.76 -4.49 -8.12
N ARG A 219 18.08 -4.99 -7.09
CA ARG A 219 18.01 -6.44 -6.81
C ARG A 219 17.24 -7.18 -7.91
N LEU A 220 16.12 -6.62 -8.37
CA LEU A 220 15.33 -7.21 -9.46
C LEU A 220 16.14 -7.25 -10.77
N HIS A 221 16.81 -6.14 -11.10
CA HIS A 221 17.62 -6.00 -12.32
C HIS A 221 18.78 -7.02 -12.34
N ARG A 222 19.53 -7.17 -11.24
CA ARG A 222 20.62 -8.16 -11.12
C ARG A 222 20.16 -9.62 -11.17
N GLY A 223 18.87 -9.89 -10.96
CA GLY A 223 18.31 -11.24 -11.07
C GLY A 223 18.14 -11.72 -12.51
N LEU A 224 18.46 -10.89 -13.50
CA LEU A 224 18.32 -11.16 -14.94
C LEU A 224 19.62 -11.60 -15.63
N ASP A 225 20.74 -11.50 -14.90
CA ASP A 225 22.09 -11.96 -15.29
C ASP A 225 22.27 -13.46 -15.00
#